data_AF-A0A1Y2DDJ9-F1
#
_entry.id   AF-A0A1Y2DDJ9-F1
#
_cell.length_a   1.000
_cell.length_b   1.000
_cell.length_c   1.000
_cell.angle_alpha   90.00
_cell.angle_beta   90.00
_cell.angle_gamma   90.00
#
_symmetry.space_group_name_H-M   'P 1'
#
loop_
_entity.id
_entity.type
_entity.pdbx_description
1 polymer ?
#
loop_
_entity_poly.entity_id
_entity_poly.type
_entity_poly.pdbx_seq_one_letter_code
_entity_poly.pdbx_strand_id
1 'polypeptide(L)'
;MIMIVISIALIHVLFLLVWVILNKVKAVVSYTNDLKEYTKCSYPLTRNVCTIINLTIVGFCIYLFYIVKDIGKYYKDKMSIPVYIYILYIILIEVLSNIEEVSVITIDIFDSVGSTVNSIVTIYFLYFTRLKDIHKEQKVKLQFNKSNTIIRSTDIL
;
A
#
# COMPACT_ATOMS: atom_id res chain seq x y z
N MET A 1 8.79 15.34 -0.43
CA MET A 1 8.04 14.07 -0.26
C MET A 1 6.53 14.28 -0.30
N ILE A 2 5.93 15.04 0.63
CA ILE A 2 4.47 15.28 0.65
C ILE A 2 3.96 15.92 -0.66
N MET A 3 4.67 16.90 -1.21
CA MET A 3 4.31 17.53 -2.50
C MET A 3 4.22 16.53 -3.65
N ILE A 4 5.11 15.52 -3.68
CA ILE A 4 5.10 14.48 -4.72
C ILE A 4 3.83 13.62 -4.58
N VAL A 5 3.51 13.19 -3.35
CA VAL A 5 2.30 12.40 -3.08
C VAL A 5 1.04 13.17 -3.46
N ILE A 6 0.97 14.46 -3.09
CA ILE A 6 -0.16 15.34 -3.46
C ILE A 6 -0.26 15.48 -4.99
N SER A 7 0.87 15.66 -5.69
CA SER A 7 0.85 15.80 -7.15
C SER A 7 0.33 14.55 -7.86
N ILE A 8 0.70 13.35 -7.40
CA ILE A 8 0.20 12.08 -7.93
C ILE A 8 -1.31 11.99 -7.72
N ALA A 9 -1.79 12.25 -6.50
CA ALA A 9 -3.21 12.23 -6.21
C ALA A 9 -4.00 13.24 -7.05
N LEU A 10 -3.47 14.46 -7.23
CA LEU A 10 -4.10 15.50 -8.04
C LEU A 10 -4.23 15.08 -9.51
N ILE A 11 -3.20 14.44 -10.08
CA ILE A 11 -3.24 13.92 -11.45
C ILE A 11 -4.38 12.91 -11.61
N HIS A 12 -4.55 11.97 -10.68
CA HIS A 12 -5.65 11.00 -10.75
C HIS A 12 -7.03 11.66 -10.63
N VAL A 13 -7.18 12.65 -9.75
CA VAL A 13 -8.43 13.41 -9.62
C VAL A 13 -8.74 14.16 -10.92
N LEU A 14 -7.75 14.77 -11.56
CA LEU A 14 -7.93 15.46 -12.84
C LEU A 14 -8.38 14.49 -13.95
N PHE A 15 -7.77 13.31 -14.06
CA PHE A 15 -8.23 12.29 -15.03
C PHE A 15 -9.68 11.86 -14.78
N LEU A 16 -10.05 11.63 -13.51
CA LEU A 16 -11.41 11.26 -13.15
C LEU A 16 -12.41 12.37 -13.50
N LEU A 17 -12.09 13.63 -13.17
CA LEU A 17 -12.90 14.79 -13.53
C LEU A 17 -13.08 14.90 -15.05
N VAL A 18 -12.00 14.74 -15.82
CA VAL A 18 -12.07 14.75 -17.29
C VAL A 18 -12.97 13.65 -17.81
N TRP A 19 -12.91 12.43 -17.26
CA TRP A 19 -13.78 11.33 -17.69
C TRP A 19 -15.25 11.56 -17.36
N VAL A 20 -15.54 12.15 -16.21
CA VAL A 20 -16.90 12.51 -15.80
C VAL A 20 -17.45 13.61 -16.70
N ILE A 21 -16.69 14.70 -16.91
CA ILE A 21 -17.11 15.83 -17.78
C ILE A 21 -17.36 15.35 -19.22
N LEU A 22 -16.52 14.45 -19.74
CA LEU A 22 -16.66 13.90 -21.09
C LEU A 22 -17.68 12.75 -21.18
N ASN A 23 -18.40 12.42 -20.11
CA ASN A 23 -19.35 11.29 -20.03
C ASN A 23 -18.77 9.96 -20.56
N LYS A 24 -17.50 9.71 -20.26
CA LYS A 24 -16.78 8.51 -20.69
C LYS A 24 -17.00 7.31 -19.78
N VAL A 25 -17.47 7.54 -18.55
CA VAL A 25 -17.89 6.49 -17.62
C VAL A 25 -19.37 6.21 -17.85
N LYS A 26 -19.72 4.98 -18.24
CA LYS A 26 -21.10 4.59 -18.52
C LYS A 26 -21.45 3.31 -17.78
N ALA A 27 -22.64 3.26 -17.18
CA ALA A 27 -23.20 2.02 -16.69
C ALA A 27 -23.70 1.19 -17.89
N VAL A 28 -23.23 -0.04 -18.03
CA VAL A 28 -23.66 -0.98 -19.06
C VAL A 28 -24.16 -2.26 -18.40
N VAL A 29 -25.27 -2.79 -18.91
CA VAL A 29 -25.79 -4.09 -18.48
C VAL A 29 -24.88 -5.17 -19.04
N SER A 30 -24.58 -6.19 -18.24
CA SER A 30 -23.77 -7.35 -18.61
C SER A 30 -24.38 -8.61 -18.00
N TYR A 31 -24.00 -9.76 -18.54
CA TYR A 31 -24.52 -11.06 -18.16
C TYR A 31 -23.41 -11.93 -17.59
N THR A 32 -23.70 -12.66 -16.51
CA THR A 32 -22.81 -13.71 -16.01
C THR A 32 -22.89 -14.96 -16.90
N ASN A 33 -22.03 -15.95 -16.65
CA ASN A 33 -22.10 -17.26 -17.31
C ASN A 33 -23.45 -17.96 -17.11
N ASP A 34 -24.15 -17.65 -16.00
CA ASP A 34 -25.50 -18.13 -15.70
C ASP A 34 -26.62 -17.24 -16.28
N LEU A 35 -26.29 -16.32 -17.20
CA LEU A 35 -27.21 -15.34 -17.79
C LEU A 35 -27.87 -14.39 -16.77
N LYS A 36 -27.27 -14.20 -15.59
CA LYS A 36 -27.76 -13.23 -14.61
C LYS A 36 -27.33 -11.83 -15.00
N GLU A 37 -28.28 -10.90 -15.02
CA GLU A 37 -28.02 -9.49 -15.29
C GLU A 37 -27.31 -8.83 -14.12
N TYR A 38 -26.27 -8.06 -14.44
CA TYR A 38 -25.61 -7.14 -13.52
C TYR A 38 -25.21 -5.86 -14.26
N THR A 39 -25.12 -4.76 -13.52
CA THR A 39 -24.69 -3.47 -14.09
C THR A 39 -23.22 -3.26 -13.78
N LYS A 40 -22.40 -3.04 -14.80
CA LYS A 40 -20.97 -2.71 -14.65
C LYS A 40 -20.64 -1.33 -15.19
N CYS A 41 -19.65 -0.69 -14.60
CA CYS A 41 -19.11 0.55 -15.13
C CYS A 41 -18.14 0.25 -16.28
N SER A 42 -18.45 0.75 -17.47
CA SER A 42 -17.55 0.81 -18.61
C SER A 42 -16.68 2.07 -18.51
N TYR A 43 -15.36 1.86 -18.51
CA TYR A 43 -14.36 2.92 -18.40
C TYR A 43 -13.63 3.10 -19.74
N PRO A 44 -13.14 4.32 -20.05
CA PRO A 44 -12.37 4.55 -21.27
C PRO A 44 -11.02 3.83 -21.26
N LEU A 45 -10.44 3.60 -22.45
CA LEU A 45 -9.09 3.02 -22.62
C LEU A 45 -7.98 3.76 -21.86
N THR A 46 -8.16 5.06 -21.61
CA THR A 46 -7.27 5.87 -20.77
C THR A 46 -7.16 5.34 -19.33
N ARG A 47 -8.09 4.50 -18.87
CA ARG A 47 -7.96 3.76 -17.60
C ARG A 47 -6.71 2.91 -17.58
N ASN A 48 -6.38 2.22 -18.68
CA ASN A 48 -5.20 1.38 -18.76
C ASN A 48 -3.93 2.21 -18.61
N VAL A 49 -3.91 3.44 -19.14
CA VAL A 49 -2.80 4.38 -18.95
C VAL A 49 -2.63 4.73 -17.47
N CYS A 50 -3.72 5.01 -16.74
CA CYS A 50 -3.67 5.25 -15.29
C CYS A 50 -3.14 4.03 -14.51
N THR A 51 -3.55 2.81 -14.90
CA THR A 51 -3.04 1.57 -14.29
C THR A 51 -1.53 1.41 -14.54
N ILE A 52 -1.06 1.66 -15.77
CA ILE A 52 0.37 1.62 -16.10
C ILE A 52 1.14 2.66 -15.28
N ILE A 53 0.63 3.89 -15.16
CA ILE A 53 1.25 4.93 -14.33
C ILE A 53 1.37 4.44 -12.87
N ASN A 54 0.31 3.89 -12.29
CA ASN A 54 0.35 3.33 -10.93
C ASN A 54 1.40 2.23 -10.79
N LEU A 55 1.45 1.28 -11.74
CA LEU A 55 2.44 0.22 -11.76
C LEU A 55 3.87 0.76 -11.89
N THR A 56 4.11 1.80 -12.71
CA THR A 56 5.43 2.42 -12.84
C THR A 56 5.87 3.12 -11.56
N ILE A 57 4.96 3.82 -10.87
CA ILE A 57 5.24 4.46 -9.57
C ILE A 57 5.61 3.39 -8.55
N VAL A 58 4.84 2.31 -8.48
CA VAL A 58 5.11 1.18 -7.58
C VAL A 58 6.45 0.52 -7.93
N GLY A 59 6.74 0.28 -9.21
CA GLY A 59 8.01 -0.25 -9.68
C GLY A 59 9.19 0.64 -9.30
N PHE A 60 9.04 1.96 -9.44
CA PHE A 60 10.04 2.93 -9.02
C PHE A 60 10.26 2.91 -7.49
N CYS A 61 9.18 2.78 -6.71
CA CYS A 61 9.29 2.61 -5.26
C CYS A 61 10.09 1.35 -4.90
N ILE A 62 9.81 0.20 -5.53
CA ILE A 62 10.56 -1.04 -5.32
C ILE A 62 12.04 -0.84 -5.65
N TYR A 63 12.33 -0.19 -6.78
CA TYR A 63 13.69 0.09 -7.21
C TYR A 63 14.44 0.94 -6.18
N LEU A 64 13.83 2.02 -5.69
CA LEU A 64 14.41 2.83 -4.62
C LEU A 64 14.60 2.03 -3.32
N PHE A 65 13.61 1.22 -2.93
CA PHE A 65 13.71 0.35 -1.77
C PHE A 65 14.86 -0.65 -1.90
N TYR A 66 15.07 -1.20 -3.10
CA TYR A 66 16.16 -2.13 -3.37
C TYR A 66 17.52 -1.46 -3.22
N ILE A 67 17.70 -0.24 -3.76
CA ILE A 67 18.96 0.52 -3.61
C ILE A 67 19.25 0.82 -2.14
N VAL A 68 18.23 1.21 -1.38
CA VAL A 68 18.40 1.61 0.03
C VAL A 68 18.52 0.40 0.97
N LYS A 69 18.20 -0.82 0.50
CA LYS A 69 18.24 -2.05 1.31
C LYS A 69 19.60 -2.28 1.97
N ASP A 70 20.69 -2.02 1.25
CA ASP A 70 22.05 -2.22 1.77
C ASP A 70 22.46 -1.18 2.82
N ILE A 71 21.75 -0.04 2.86
CA ILE A 71 21.89 1.00 3.90
C ILE A 71 21.10 0.59 5.18
N GLY A 72 20.43 -0.56 5.17
CA GLY A 72 19.56 -1.08 6.24
C GLY A 72 20.20 -1.24 7.62
N LYS A 73 21.52 -1.03 7.77
CA LYS A 73 22.13 -0.84 9.10
C LYS A 73 21.64 0.43 9.81
N TYR A 74 21.19 1.44 9.05
CA TYR A 74 20.77 2.75 9.58
C TYR A 74 19.25 2.96 9.61
N TYR A 75 18.49 2.27 8.76
CA TYR A 75 17.04 2.36 8.71
C TYR A 75 16.41 1.05 9.20
N LYS A 76 15.94 1.04 10.45
CA LYS A 76 15.24 -0.10 11.08
C LYS A 76 13.81 -0.32 10.58
N ASP A 77 13.25 0.62 9.82
CA ASP A 77 11.84 0.58 9.44
C ASP A 77 11.57 -0.51 8.40
N LYS A 78 10.82 -1.55 8.80
CA LYS A 78 10.43 -2.69 7.96
C LYS A 78 9.28 -2.35 6.98
N MET A 79 9.33 -1.19 6.34
CA MET A 79 8.31 -0.76 5.37
C MET A 79 8.26 -1.65 4.12
N SER A 80 9.28 -2.46 3.87
CA SER A 80 9.34 -3.36 2.73
C SER A 80 8.21 -4.39 2.73
N ILE A 81 7.78 -4.90 3.90
CA ILE A 81 6.78 -5.97 3.98
C ILE A 81 5.39 -5.49 3.49
N PRO A 82 4.81 -4.37 3.98
CA PRO A 82 3.57 -3.82 3.42
C PRO A 82 3.64 -3.55 1.93
N VAL A 83 4.77 -3.01 1.46
CA VAL A 83 4.96 -2.70 0.04
C VAL A 83 4.91 -3.98 -0.82
N TYR A 84 5.60 -5.06 -0.41
CA TYR A 84 5.55 -6.34 -1.13
C TYR A 84 4.14 -6.94 -1.16
N ILE A 85 3.42 -6.89 -0.04
CA ILE A 85 2.05 -7.42 0.04
C ILE A 85 1.11 -6.63 -0.88
N TYR A 86 1.24 -5.30 -0.90
CA TYR A 86 0.49 -4.44 -1.82
C TYR A 86 0.75 -4.76 -3.29
N ILE A 87 2.02 -4.94 -3.68
CA ILE A 87 2.41 -5.28 -5.06
C ILE A 87 1.80 -6.63 -5.47
N LEU A 88 1.97 -7.65 -4.62
CA LEU A 88 1.45 -8.98 -4.87
C LEU A 88 -0.08 -8.93 -5.09
N TYR A 89 -0.77 -8.18 -4.23
CA TYR A 89 -2.22 -7.99 -4.33
C TYR A 89 -2.63 -7.29 -5.64
N ILE A 90 -1.96 -6.20 -6.03
CA ILE A 90 -2.26 -5.51 -7.30
C ILE A 90 -2.08 -6.44 -8.49
N ILE A 91 -0.96 -7.17 -8.55
CA ILE A 91 -0.69 -8.10 -9.65
C ILE A 91 -1.76 -9.19 -9.69
N LEU A 92 -2.14 -9.73 -8.53
CA LEU A 92 -3.18 -10.76 -8.43
C LEU A 92 -4.53 -10.26 -8.95
N ILE A 93 -4.97 -9.07 -8.53
CA ILE A 93 -6.24 -8.48 -8.98
C ILE A 93 -6.21 -8.16 -10.48
N GLU A 94 -5.10 -7.62 -10.98
CA GLU A 94 -4.96 -7.31 -12.40
C GLU A 94 -5.00 -8.58 -13.26
N VAL A 95 -4.32 -9.65 -12.83
CA VAL A 95 -4.39 -10.96 -13.51
C VAL A 95 -5.80 -11.53 -13.48
N LEU A 96 -6.46 -11.55 -12.32
CA LEU A 96 -7.83 -12.05 -12.18
C LEU A 96 -8.82 -11.25 -13.04
N SER A 97 -8.64 -9.94 -13.14
CA SER A 97 -9.52 -9.05 -13.90
C SER A 97 -9.38 -9.20 -15.41
N ASN A 98 -8.27 -9.76 -15.90
CA ASN A 98 -8.00 -9.99 -17.31
C ASN A 98 -8.39 -11.40 -17.79
N ILE A 99 -8.80 -12.30 -16.90
CA ILE A 99 -9.29 -13.64 -17.26
C ILE A 99 -10.80 -13.55 -17.49
N GLU A 100 -11.24 -13.77 -18.74
CA GLU A 100 -12.65 -13.59 -19.17
C GLU A 100 -13.65 -14.51 -18.45
N GLU A 101 -13.19 -15.66 -17.94
CA GLU A 101 -14.05 -16.69 -17.33
C GLU A 101 -14.24 -16.56 -15.82
N VAL A 102 -13.63 -15.56 -15.17
CA VAL A 102 -13.71 -15.42 -13.70
C VAL A 102 -15.06 -14.82 -13.32
N SER A 103 -15.73 -15.44 -12.34
CA SER A 103 -16.99 -14.93 -11.82
C SER A 103 -16.82 -13.55 -11.17
N VAL A 104 -17.77 -12.65 -11.40
CA VAL A 104 -17.77 -11.30 -10.81
C VAL A 104 -17.68 -11.36 -9.28
N ILE A 105 -18.39 -12.32 -8.68
CA ILE A 105 -18.39 -12.57 -7.23
C ILE A 105 -16.99 -12.89 -6.73
N THR A 106 -16.22 -13.68 -7.49
CA THR A 106 -14.84 -14.01 -7.14
C THR A 106 -13.97 -12.75 -7.14
N ILE A 107 -14.06 -11.92 -8.18
CA ILE A 107 -13.27 -10.69 -8.28
C ILE A 107 -13.58 -9.76 -7.10
N ASP A 108 -14.86 -9.55 -6.78
CA ASP A 108 -15.29 -8.69 -5.68
C ASP A 108 -14.80 -9.20 -4.31
N ILE A 109 -14.84 -10.52 -4.09
CA ILE A 109 -14.31 -11.13 -2.85
C ILE A 109 -12.80 -10.91 -2.75
N PHE A 110 -12.05 -11.17 -3.82
CA PHE A 110 -10.59 -10.98 -3.81
C PHE A 110 -10.22 -9.52 -3.61
N ASP A 111 -10.96 -8.58 -4.22
CA ASP A 111 -10.71 -7.16 -4.06
C ASP A 111 -10.99 -6.68 -2.63
N SER A 112 -12.14 -7.06 -2.07
CA SER A 112 -12.52 -6.71 -0.70
C SER A 112 -11.60 -7.34 0.35
N VAL A 113 -11.26 -8.62 0.21
CA VAL A 113 -10.38 -9.33 1.16
C VAL A 113 -8.95 -8.81 1.02
N GLY A 114 -8.45 -8.66 -0.21
CA GLY A 114 -7.10 -8.19 -0.47
C GLY A 114 -6.85 -6.78 0.04
N SER A 115 -7.79 -5.85 -0.19
CA SER A 115 -7.71 -4.48 0.35
C SER A 115 -7.76 -4.45 1.89
N THR A 116 -8.57 -5.31 2.51
CA THR A 116 -8.66 -5.44 3.97
C THR A 116 -7.35 -5.96 4.56
N VAL A 117 -6.80 -7.05 4.01
CA VAL A 117 -5.53 -7.65 4.44
C VAL A 117 -4.39 -6.64 4.27
N ASN A 118 -4.31 -5.97 3.12
CA ASN A 118 -3.29 -4.96 2.86
C ASN A 118 -3.35 -3.81 3.88
N SER A 119 -4.56 -3.37 4.24
CA SER A 119 -4.76 -2.32 5.25
C SER A 119 -4.32 -2.77 6.64
N ILE A 120 -4.70 -3.98 7.06
CA ILE A 120 -4.31 -4.55 8.37
C ILE A 120 -2.79 -4.68 8.47
N VAL A 121 -2.15 -5.25 7.44
CA VAL A 121 -0.69 -5.40 7.36
C VAL A 121 -0.01 -4.05 7.44
N THR A 122 -0.47 -3.08 6.64
CA THR A 122 0.10 -1.72 6.63
C THR A 122 0.01 -1.08 8.01
N ILE A 123 -1.16 -1.14 8.66
CA ILE A 123 -1.34 -0.58 10.00
C ILE A 123 -0.44 -1.29 11.02
N TYR A 124 -0.38 -2.62 10.96
CA TYR A 124 0.46 -3.42 11.85
C TYR A 124 1.94 -3.07 11.74
N PHE A 125 2.49 -3.05 10.53
CA PHE A 125 3.91 -2.82 10.29
C PHE A 125 4.35 -1.36 10.32
N LEU A 126 3.44 -0.39 10.14
CA LEU A 126 3.78 1.02 10.26
C LEU A 126 3.65 1.53 11.69
N TYR A 127 2.58 1.13 12.39
CA TYR A 127 2.28 1.70 13.70
C TYR A 127 2.69 0.76 14.83
N PHE A 128 2.23 -0.49 14.84
CA PHE A 128 2.41 -1.36 16.01
C PHE A 128 3.86 -1.80 16.22
N THR A 129 4.56 -2.19 15.16
CA THR A 129 6.00 -2.51 15.20
C THR A 129 6.82 -1.32 15.67
N ARG A 130 6.56 -0.14 15.11
CA ARG A 130 7.24 1.12 15.45
C ARG A 130 7.02 1.52 16.90
N LEU A 131 5.78 1.40 17.40
CA LEU A 131 5.48 1.66 18.81
C LEU A 131 6.20 0.70 19.75
N LYS A 132 6.29 -0.59 19.39
CA LYS A 132 7.05 -1.58 20.17
C LYS A 132 8.54 -1.25 20.20
N ASP A 133 9.11 -0.85 19.06
CA ASP A 133 10.52 -0.50 18.96
C ASP A 133 10.85 0.74 19.79
N ILE A 134 10.01 1.78 19.73
CA ILE A 134 10.16 2.98 20.57
C ILE A 134 10.09 2.62 22.06
N HIS A 135 9.12 1.80 22.47
CA HIS A 135 8.97 1.39 23.87
C HIS A 135 10.19 0.59 24.37
N LYS A 136 10.73 -0.29 23.52
CA LYS A 136 11.95 -1.05 23.83
C LYS A 136 13.16 -0.12 23.98
N GLU A 137 13.33 0.84 23.08
CA GLU A 137 14.43 1.81 23.14
C GLU A 137 14.34 2.69 24.39
N GLN A 138 13.14 3.11 24.80
CA GLN A 138 12.95 3.87 26.04
C GLN A 138 13.31 3.05 27.29
N LYS A 139 12.91 1.77 27.36
CA LYS A 139 13.28 0.89 28.48
C LYS A 139 14.78 0.71 28.62
N VAL A 140 15.50 0.54 27.50
CA VAL A 140 16.97 0.39 27.50
C VAL A 140 17.65 1.67 27.99
N LYS A 141 17.21 2.85 27.53
CA LYS A 141 17.75 4.15 27.99
C LYS A 141 17.55 4.35 29.50
N LEU A 142 16.41 3.96 30.02
CA LEU A 142 16.11 4.04 31.46
C LEU A 142 17.02 3.12 32.29
N GLN A 143 17.28 1.89 31.81
CA GLN A 143 18.20 0.97 32.48
C GLN A 143 19.64 1.49 32.49
N PHE A 144 20.10 2.04 31.37
CA PHE A 144 21.44 2.62 31.26
C PHE A 144 21.62 3.84 32.19
N ASN A 145 20.64 4.74 32.23
CA ASN A 145 20.66 5.89 33.14
C ASN A 145 20.67 5.44 34.62
N LYS A 146 19.88 4.43 34.99
CA LYS A 146 19.88 3.89 36.35
C LYS A 146 21.24 3.30 36.74
N SER A 147 21.90 2.58 35.83
CA SER A 147 23.24 2.02 36.06
C SER A 147 24.30 3.10 36.28
N ASN A 148 24.27 4.17 35.47
CA ASN A 148 25.22 5.28 35.61
C ASN A 148 25.05 6.06 36.91
N THR A 149 23.81 6.20 37.41
CA THR A 149 23.55 6.84 38.70
C THR A 149 24.11 6.02 39.86
N ILE A 150 24.06 4.68 39.79
CA ILE A 150 24.62 3.80 40.82
C ILE A 150 26.14 3.92 40.87
N ILE A 151 26.83 3.82 39.72
CA ILE A 151 28.30 3.92 39.65
C ILE A 151 28.78 5.24 40.24
N ARG A 152 28.14 6.35 39.87
CA ARG A 152 28.51 7.69 40.37
C ARG A 152 28.28 7.87 41.88
N SER A 153 27.38 7.09 42.48
CA SER A 153 27.15 7.14 43.94
C SER A 153 28.20 6.36 44.74
N THR A 154 28.85 5.36 44.13
CA THR A 154 29.95 4.59 44.74
C THR A 154 31.29 5.31 44.73
N ASP A 155 31.54 6.22 43.79
CA ASP A 155 32.82 6.95 43.70
C ASP A 155 32.97 8.11 44.72
N ILE A 156 31.92 8.40 45.51
CA ILE A 156 31.89 9.51 46.49
C ILE A 156 32.09 9.00 47.94
N LEU A 157 32.18 7.69 48.14
CA LEU A 157 32.36 7.02 49.44
C LEU A 157 33.78 6.45 49.58
#